data_AF-A0A5Q4FSK7-F1
#
_entry.id   AF-A0A5Q4FSK7-F1
#
_cell.length_a   1.000
_cell.length_b   1.000
_cell.length_c   1.000
_cell.angle_alpha   90.00
_cell.angle_beta   90.00
_cell.angle_gamma   90.00
#
_symmetry.space_group_name_H-M   'P 1'
#
loop_
_entity.id
_entity.type
_entity.pdbx_description
1 polymer ?
#
loop_
_entity_poly.entity_id
_entity_poly.type
_entity_poly.pdbx_seq_one_letter_code
_entity_poly.pdbx_strand_id
1 'polypeptide(L)' 'MVQCRCKVLNVLSGDVARDYLRTHLESLRVDGMGRTIHHCSETDIEWAEEREPSGYADDVTVLRRVR' A
#
# COMPACT_ATOMS: atom_id res chain seq x y z
N MET A 1 -19.40 -5.32 -7.86
CA MET A 1 -19.00 -4.66 -6.61
C MET A 1 -17.81 -5.43 -6.07
N VAL A 2 -16.61 -4.85 -6.20
CA VAL A 2 -15.38 -5.47 -5.71
C VAL A 2 -15.44 -5.40 -4.19
N GLN A 3 -15.50 -6.57 -3.52
CA GLN A 3 -15.37 -6.66 -2.06
C GLN A 3 -13.94 -6.26 -1.69
N CYS A 4 -13.79 -5.04 -1.18
CA CYS A 4 -12.55 -4.48 -0.69
C CYS A 4 -12.26 -5.11 0.68
N ARG A 5 -11.84 -6.38 0.70
CA ARG A 5 -11.48 -7.10 1.95
C ARG A 5 -10.18 -6.56 2.53
N CYS A 6 -10.16 -5.30 2.95
CA CYS A 6 -9.00 -4.67 3.53
C CYS A 6 -8.67 -5.32 4.87
N LYS A 7 -7.73 -6.26 4.88
CA LYS A 7 -7.18 -6.79 6.12
C LYS A 7 -6.35 -5.70 6.79
N VAL A 8 -6.65 -5.44 8.06
CA VAL A 8 -5.84 -4.55 8.89
C VAL A 8 -4.53 -5.28 9.22
N LEU A 9 -3.45 -4.86 8.57
CA LEU A 9 -2.09 -5.32 8.83
C LEU A 9 -1.23 -4.10 9.19
N ASN A 10 -0.10 -4.30 9.87
CA ASN A 10 0.77 -3.17 10.24
C ASN A 10 1.77 -2.84 9.12
N VAL A 11 2.26 -3.86 8.42
CA VAL A 11 3.22 -3.75 7.30
C VAL A 11 2.99 -4.91 6.32
N LEU A 12 3.01 -4.62 5.03
CA LEU A 12 3.10 -5.60 3.94
C LEU A 12 4.32 -5.28 3.08
N SER A 13 5.01 -6.29 2.54
CA SER A 13 6.17 -6.08 1.69
C SER A 13 6.22 -7.04 0.49
N GLY A 14 6.96 -6.64 -0.54
CA GLY A 14 7.25 -7.47 -1.72
C GLY A 14 6.00 -7.77 -2.55
N ASP A 15 5.92 -8.98 -3.08
CA ASP A 15 4.81 -9.37 -3.96
C ASP A 15 3.45 -9.34 -3.26
N VAL A 16 3.41 -9.62 -1.95
CA VAL A 16 2.18 -9.50 -1.16
C VAL A 16 1.69 -8.05 -1.11
N ALA A 17 2.59 -7.07 -0.95
CA ALA A 17 2.23 -5.66 -0.98
C ALA A 17 1.72 -5.23 -2.38
N ARG A 18 2.39 -5.69 -3.45
CA ARG A 18 2.00 -5.38 -4.84
C ARG A 18 0.64 -5.94 -5.20
N ASP A 19 0.38 -7.21 -4.87
CA ASP A 19 -0.91 -7.84 -5.11
C ASP A 19 -2.01 -7.18 -4.29
N TYR A 20 -1.71 -6.80 -3.04
CA TYR A 20 -2.66 -6.14 -2.17
C TYR A 20 -3.04 -4.74 -2.69
N LEU A 21 -2.05 -3.94 -3.10
CA LEU A 21 -2.26 -2.66 -3.78
C LEU A 21 -3.19 -2.79 -4.97
N ARG A 22 -2.87 -3.70 -5.89
CA ARG A 22 -3.60 -3.86 -7.16
C ARG A 22 -5.05 -4.30 -6.96
N THR A 23 -5.33 -5.06 -5.90
CA THR A 23 -6.61 -5.77 -5.74
C THR A 23 -7.52 -5.13 -4.71
N HIS A 24 -6.96 -4.41 -3.74
CA HIS A 24 -7.69 -4.00 -2.54
C HIS A 24 -7.57 -2.53 -2.18
N LEU A 25 -6.74 -1.73 -2.85
CA LEU A 25 -6.58 -0.32 -2.49
C LEU A 25 -6.73 0.58 -3.72
N GLU A 26 -7.29 1.76 -3.50
CA GLU A 26 -7.46 2.79 -4.53
C GLU A 26 -6.37 3.84 -4.38
N SER A 27 -5.62 4.14 -5.46
CA SER A 27 -4.60 5.19 -5.42
C SER A 27 -5.24 6.57 -5.32
N LEU A 28 -4.87 7.33 -4.31
CA LEU A 28 -5.55 8.56 -3.94
C LEU A 28 -4.71 9.80 -4.27
N ARG A 29 -3.49 9.90 -3.71
CA ARG A 29 -2.64 11.09 -3.81
C ARG A 29 -1.18 10.78 -3.51
N VAL A 30 -0.28 11.73 -3.77
CA VAL A 30 1.10 11.68 -3.26
C VAL A 30 1.20 12.56 -2.02
N ASP A 31 1.87 12.10 -0.96
CA ASP A 31 2.08 12.89 0.25
C ASP A 31 3.25 13.87 0.14
N GLY A 32 3.47 14.68 1.18
CA GLY A 32 4.57 15.65 1.23
C GLY A 32 5.98 15.04 1.25
N MET A 33 6.10 13.71 1.34
CA MET A 33 7.36 12.96 1.27
C MET A 33 7.55 12.27 -0.09
N GLY A 34 6.62 12.45 -1.04
CA GLY A 34 6.68 11.81 -2.34
C GLY A 34 6.16 10.36 -2.36
N ARG A 35 5.51 9.89 -1.29
CA ARG A 35 4.94 8.53 -1.20
C ARG A 35 3.53 8.52 -1.79
N THR A 36 3.20 7.47 -2.54
CA THR A 36 1.83 7.26 -3.02
C THR A 36 0.95 6.79 -1.86
N ILE A 37 -0.11 7.53 -1.58
CA ILE A 37 -1.13 7.20 -0.60
C ILE A 37 -2.27 6.50 -1.31
N HIS A 38 -2.65 5.35 -0.76
CA HIS A 38 -3.76 4.53 -1.19
C HIS A 38 -4.82 4.48 -0.10
N HIS A 39 -6.08 4.42 -0.51
CA HIS A 39 -7.23 4.44 0.38
C HIS A 39 -8.02 3.14 0.29
N CYS A 40 -8.47 2.65 1.45
CA CYS A 40 -9.45 1.58 1.52
C CYS A 40 -10.86 2.16 1.69
N SER A 41 -11.67 2.07 0.63
CA SER A 41 -13.06 2.57 0.60
C SER A 41 -14.01 1.91 1.60
N GLU A 42 -13.68 0.73 2.14
CA GLU A 42 -14.49 0.04 3.15
C GLU A 42 -14.15 0.43 4.60
N THR A 43 -12.93 0.89 4.89
CA THR A 43 -12.46 1.08 6.28
C THR A 43 -11.95 2.49 6.57
N ASP A 44 -11.92 3.37 5.57
CA ASP A 44 -11.34 4.73 5.64
C ASP A 44 -9.85 4.75 6.03
N ILE A 45 -9.18 3.59 5.97
CA ILE A 45 -7.75 3.44 6.27
C ILE A 45 -6.93 3.90 5.07
N GLU A 46 -5.89 4.68 5.35
CA GLU A 46 -4.89 5.11 4.37
C GLU A 46 -3.58 4.33 4.52
N TRP A 47 -2.98 3.96 3.39
CA TRP A 47 -1.73 3.23 3.27
C TRP A 47 -0.73 4.02 2.43
N ALA A 48 0.49 4.20 2.91
CA ALA A 48 1.60 4.76 2.15
C ALA A 48 2.40 3.64 1.48
N GLU A 49 2.60 3.76 0.18
CA GLU A 49 3.54 2.96 -0.60
C GLU A 49 4.94 3.56 -0.47
N GLU A 50 5.85 2.75 0.08
CA GLU A 50 7.27 3.04 0.20
C GLU A 50 8.04 2.05 -0.68
N ARG A 51 9.08 2.54 -1.36
CA ARG A 51 10.03 1.68 -2.07
C ARG A 51 11.31 1.63 -1.27
N GLU A 52 11.55 0.47 -0.65
CA GLU A 52 12.79 0.23 0.06
C GLU A 52 13.80 -0.42 -0.89
N PRO A 53 15.03 0.13 -1.00
CA PRO A 53 16.08 -0.51 -1.77
C PRO A 53 16.40 -1.84 -1.08
N SER A 54 16.03 -2.94 -1.74
CA SER A 54 16.52 -4.25 -1.35
C SER A 54 17.84 -4.47 -2.10
N GLY A 55 18.86 -5.05 -1.47
CA GLY A 55 20.14 -5.33 -2.14
C GLY A 55 20.03 -6.29 -3.34
N TYR A 56 18.82 -6.73 -3.68
CA TYR A 56 18.44 -7.46 -4.87
C TYR A 56 17.73 -6.48 -5.80
N ALA A 57 18.12 -6.43 -7.06
CA ALA A 57 17.81 -5.39 -8.07
C ALA A 57 16.36 -4.87 -8.20
N ASP A 58 15.38 -5.50 -7.55
CA ASP A 58 14.01 -5.02 -7.45
C ASP A 58 13.80 -4.24 -6.14
N ASP A 59 13.39 -2.98 -6.27
CA ASP A 59 12.85 -2.19 -5.17
C ASP A 59 11.72 -2.99 -4.49
N VAL A 60 11.82 -3.16 -3.17
CA VAL A 60 10.77 -3.81 -2.39
C VAL A 60 9.67 -2.78 -2.13
N THR A 61 8.47 -3.07 -2.64
CA THR A 61 7.27 -2.31 -2.30
C THR A 61 6.87 -2.64 -0.88
N VAL A 62 6.77 -1.63 -0.02
CA VAL A 62 6.31 -1.72 1.36
C VAL A 62 5.06 -0.87 1.52
N LEU A 63 4.03 -1.42 2.14
CA LEU A 63 2.84 -0.67 2.53
C LEU A 63 2.86 -0.43 4.03
N ARG A 64 2.84 0.85 4.41
CA ARG A 64 2.72 1.30 5.80
C ARG A 64 1.38 1.96 6.03
N ARG A 65 0.69 1.57 7.10
CA ARG A 65 -0.55 2.24 7.50
C ARG A 65 -0.24 3.66 8.01
N VAL A 66 -1.03 4.64 7.58
CA VAL A 66 -0.86 6.06 7.95
C VAL A 66 -1.85 6.49 9.03
N ARG A 67 -3.11 6.01 8.96
CA ARG A 67 -4.18 6.27 9.94
C ARG A 67 -5.15 5.09 10.02
#